data_AF-A0A847P874-F1
#
_entry.id   AF-A0A847P874-F1
#
_cell.length_a   1.000
_cell.length_b   1.000
_cell.length_c   1.000
_cell.angle_alpha   90.00
_cell.angle_beta   90.00
_cell.angle_gamma   90.00
#
_symmetry.space_group_name_H-M   'P 1'
#
loop_
_entity.id
_entity.type
_entity.pdbx_description
1 polymer ?
#
loop_
_entity_poly.entity_id
_entity_poly.type
_entity_poly.pdbx_seq_one_letter_code
_entity_poly.pdbx_strand_id
1 'polypeptide(L)'
;MLKKILITLLIVTTLINIKGFNYVLAEENQQEQEEIIYLEATQNDVRCRTGPSTSYEILKINGVNQYYLKNVLYQVIGKETNDKNELWYNVVNVINGIEYYTWIRQDYVLLHYYELDEVFEIHLINEGFPEEYKEYLRYLHTLYPNWIFKAFHTNITFAEMLAAQDVLGKSLIDGSNLALRSTQKGAYDPTTGQYIALDGYNWFQANTATIAYFLDPRNFFNEKDIFQFLKLSFNENEKPEFIQPILNGTFMAGEVQVDENTKKSYATIFYEAGQYAQTSPVYLAAKVRIEQGVNGSAAVDGRKFEYQGVVYSGIYNFYNIHAYSGVDNWKYGLVYAAKTGSYDRPWNSIEKSIKGGALWIADGYINIGQDTLYYQKYNCVTGKYWHQYATNVRAAFTEGRMMYSNYLLAGILNQELTFSIPIYLEMPEKTVLPTEVVYPEIEDDIPNEEHYTGDLILDLDLQNDSGHLTGFDIGSSYQQLLDRIEIMNTGVNIKIKKGDEEKAKGSLIGTGDTLIIIDDEGESTYTIIIKGDINGDGIIGTADYLLYRRSLLDTYKMNNIEEKAAEINGEKELSTVGYLYLRKYLLQTGNIEQ
;
A
#
# COMPACT_ATOMS: atom_id res chain seq x y z
N MET A 1 -57.61 -4.28 -16.93
CA MET A 1 -56.23 -3.80 -16.73
C MET A 1 -55.26 -4.58 -17.62
N LEU A 2 -55.47 -4.53 -18.94
CA LEU A 2 -54.57 -5.09 -19.96
C LEU A 2 -54.52 -4.06 -21.09
N LYS A 3 -53.61 -3.09 -20.97
CA LYS A 3 -53.21 -2.13 -22.00
C LYS A 3 -52.18 -1.19 -21.37
N LYS A 4 -50.97 -1.69 -21.13
CA LYS A 4 -49.75 -0.87 -20.92
C LYS A 4 -48.42 -1.66 -20.95
N ILE A 5 -48.42 -2.96 -21.26
CA ILE A 5 -47.18 -3.79 -21.30
C ILE A 5 -46.77 -4.21 -22.73
N LEU A 6 -47.51 -3.84 -23.79
CA LEU A 6 -47.23 -4.29 -25.15
C LEU A 6 -46.54 -3.27 -26.09
N ILE A 7 -45.95 -2.19 -25.56
CA ILE A 7 -45.31 -1.14 -26.40
C ILE A 7 -43.78 -1.08 -26.26
N THR A 8 -43.17 -1.73 -25.27
CA THR A 8 -41.69 -1.72 -25.14
C THR A 8 -41.01 -2.89 -25.88
N LEU A 9 -41.76 -3.88 -26.36
CA LEU A 9 -41.18 -5.05 -27.05
C LEU A 9 -41.25 -5.01 -28.59
N LEU A 10 -41.73 -3.90 -29.17
CA LEU A 10 -41.91 -3.77 -30.63
C LEU A 10 -41.06 -2.66 -31.27
N ILE A 11 -40.10 -2.09 -30.53
CA ILE A 11 -39.15 -1.08 -31.04
C ILE A 11 -37.75 -1.68 -31.27
N VAL A 12 -37.46 -2.89 -30.77
CA VAL A 12 -36.15 -3.55 -30.94
C VAL A 12 -36.09 -4.45 -32.19
N THR A 13 -37.20 -4.74 -32.86
CA THR A 13 -37.24 -5.63 -34.05
C THR A 13 -37.49 -4.93 -35.38
N THR A 14 -37.57 -3.60 -35.40
CA THR A 14 -37.78 -2.80 -36.63
C THR A 14 -36.72 -1.71 -36.84
N LEU A 15 -35.47 -2.00 -36.44
CA LEU A 15 -34.27 -1.30 -36.95
C LEU A 15 -33.37 -2.20 -37.80
N ILE A 16 -33.81 -3.43 -38.12
CA ILE A 16 -33.06 -4.40 -38.96
C ILE A 16 -33.33 -4.22 -40.47
N ASN A 17 -34.11 -3.24 -40.91
CA ASN A 17 -34.43 -3.12 -42.35
C ASN A 17 -34.50 -1.67 -42.86
N ILE A 18 -33.34 -1.01 -42.97
CA ILE A 18 -33.12 0.05 -43.97
C ILE A 18 -31.69 -0.09 -44.53
N LYS A 19 -31.49 -1.06 -45.43
CA LYS A 19 -30.49 -0.95 -46.51
C LYS A 19 -31.21 -0.42 -47.74
N GLY A 20 -30.78 0.72 -48.25
CA GLY A 20 -31.16 1.18 -49.58
C GLY A 20 -31.22 2.70 -49.73
N PHE A 21 -30.07 3.35 -49.91
CA PHE A 21 -29.78 4.24 -51.05
C PHE A 21 -28.41 4.92 -50.86
N ASN A 22 -27.38 4.32 -51.47
CA ASN A 22 -26.31 4.99 -52.22
C ASN A 22 -25.29 3.92 -52.65
N TYR A 23 -25.64 3.19 -53.72
CA TYR A 23 -24.67 2.47 -54.53
C TYR A 23 -24.42 3.29 -55.78
N VAL A 24 -23.31 4.03 -55.81
CA VAL A 24 -22.59 4.37 -57.04
C VAL A 24 -21.10 4.43 -56.69
N LEU A 25 -20.37 3.40 -57.16
CA LEU A 25 -18.92 3.25 -57.25
C LEU A 25 -18.12 2.97 -55.96
N ALA A 26 -17.97 1.69 -55.64
CA ALA A 26 -16.70 1.13 -55.17
C ALA A 26 -16.63 -0.32 -55.67
N GLU A 27 -15.95 -0.51 -56.79
CA GLU A 27 -15.40 -1.80 -57.20
C GLU A 27 -14.43 -2.30 -56.12
N GLU A 28 -14.44 -3.62 -55.92
CA GLU A 28 -13.38 -4.45 -55.32
C GLU A 28 -12.42 -3.76 -54.33
N ASN A 29 -12.70 -3.94 -53.04
CA ASN A 29 -11.66 -4.26 -52.08
C ASN A 29 -12.24 -5.27 -51.08
N GLN A 30 -11.83 -6.53 -51.19
CA GLN A 30 -11.78 -7.40 -50.02
C GLN A 30 -10.75 -6.76 -49.09
N GLN A 31 -11.18 -5.88 -48.19
CA GLN A 31 -10.38 -5.55 -47.03
C GLN A 31 -10.27 -6.85 -46.24
N GLU A 32 -9.09 -7.49 -46.29
CA GLU A 32 -8.67 -8.42 -45.24
C GLU A 32 -9.02 -7.75 -43.92
N GLN A 33 -9.86 -8.42 -43.12
CA GLN A 33 -10.16 -7.99 -41.77
C GLN A 33 -8.81 -7.85 -41.07
N GLU A 34 -8.40 -6.61 -40.74
CA GLU A 34 -7.05 -6.33 -40.23
C GLU A 34 -6.89 -7.05 -38.87
N GLU A 35 -6.35 -8.25 -38.91
CA GLU A 35 -5.99 -9.02 -37.73
C GLU A 35 -4.88 -8.27 -37.00
N ILE A 36 -5.20 -7.71 -35.83
CA ILE A 36 -4.20 -6.99 -35.04
C ILE A 36 -3.38 -8.04 -34.30
N ILE A 37 -2.07 -8.01 -34.54
CA ILE A 37 -1.13 -8.91 -33.88
C ILE A 37 -0.42 -8.10 -32.79
N TYR A 38 -0.46 -8.60 -31.56
CA TYR A 38 0.40 -8.14 -30.47
C TYR A 38 1.45 -9.18 -30.16
N LEU A 39 2.58 -8.75 -29.62
CA LEU A 39 3.59 -9.65 -29.08
C LEU A 39 3.95 -9.28 -27.65
N GLU A 40 4.29 -10.28 -26.84
CA GLU A 40 4.98 -10.10 -25.58
C GLU A 40 6.38 -10.70 -25.63
N ALA A 41 7.33 -10.06 -24.94
CA ALA A 41 8.67 -10.61 -24.79
C ALA A 41 8.67 -11.71 -23.70
N THR A 42 9.28 -12.85 -24.01
CA THR A 42 9.31 -14.02 -23.10
C THR A 42 10.32 -13.86 -21.94
N GLN A 43 11.20 -12.85 -22.01
CA GLN A 43 12.26 -12.57 -21.04
C GLN A 43 12.58 -11.05 -20.96
N ASN A 44 13.27 -10.62 -19.90
CA ASN A 44 13.50 -9.19 -19.57
C ASN A 44 14.77 -8.59 -20.17
N ASP A 45 15.65 -9.39 -20.75
CA ASP A 45 16.96 -8.98 -21.29
C ASP A 45 16.96 -8.87 -22.83
N VAL A 46 15.78 -8.89 -23.46
CA VAL A 46 15.64 -8.72 -24.91
C VAL A 46 15.81 -7.24 -25.26
N ARG A 47 16.87 -6.92 -26.01
CA ARG A 47 17.19 -5.55 -26.41
C ARG A 47 16.31 -5.07 -27.56
N CYS A 48 15.81 -3.84 -27.48
CA CYS A 48 15.14 -3.19 -28.60
C CYS A 48 16.17 -2.85 -29.69
N ARG A 49 15.99 -3.37 -30.90
CA ARG A 49 16.90 -3.12 -32.03
C ARG A 49 16.29 -2.20 -33.07
N THR A 50 17.13 -1.43 -33.76
CA THR A 50 16.71 -0.51 -34.84
C THR A 50 16.50 -1.19 -36.20
N GLY A 51 16.73 -2.51 -36.30
CA GLY A 51 16.48 -3.30 -37.51
C GLY A 51 16.49 -4.81 -37.28
N PRO A 52 16.11 -5.61 -38.30
CA PRO A 52 15.80 -7.06 -38.21
C PRO A 52 17.03 -7.98 -38.16
N SER A 53 18.05 -7.61 -37.37
CA SER A 53 19.26 -8.41 -37.23
C SER A 53 20.09 -7.98 -36.02
N THR A 54 20.92 -8.88 -35.52
CA THR A 54 21.88 -8.58 -34.45
C THR A 54 22.99 -7.59 -34.85
N SER A 55 23.15 -7.28 -36.14
CA SER A 55 24.06 -6.25 -36.67
C SER A 55 23.54 -4.83 -36.50
N TYR A 56 22.23 -4.65 -36.29
CA TYR A 56 21.64 -3.33 -36.06
C TYR A 56 21.88 -2.86 -34.64
N GLU A 57 21.94 -1.53 -34.49
CA GLU A 57 22.15 -0.89 -33.21
C GLU A 57 21.02 -1.21 -32.22
N ILE A 58 21.39 -1.19 -30.94
CA ILE A 58 20.42 -1.23 -29.84
C ILE A 58 19.88 0.18 -29.69
N LEU A 59 18.56 0.32 -29.60
CA LEU A 59 17.93 1.61 -29.31
C LEU A 59 18.48 2.16 -27.99
N LYS A 60 18.98 3.39 -28.01
CA LYS A 60 19.47 4.11 -26.83
C LYS A 60 18.67 5.39 -26.64
N ILE A 61 18.25 5.64 -25.41
CA ILE A 61 17.63 6.89 -24.99
C ILE A 61 18.49 7.46 -23.87
N ASN A 62 18.96 8.70 -24.04
CA ASN A 62 19.88 9.36 -23.10
C ASN A 62 21.11 8.51 -22.75
N GLY A 63 21.65 7.77 -23.74
CA GLY A 63 22.80 6.88 -23.56
C GLY A 63 22.50 5.51 -22.96
N VAL A 64 21.26 5.24 -22.54
CA VAL A 64 20.83 3.99 -21.91
C VAL A 64 20.19 3.05 -22.93
N ASN A 65 20.66 1.80 -22.99
CA ASN A 65 20.09 0.76 -23.84
C ASN A 65 18.63 0.46 -23.45
N GLN A 66 17.77 0.33 -24.44
CA GLN A 66 16.36 -0.01 -24.24
C GLN A 66 16.12 -1.51 -24.39
N TYR A 67 15.21 -2.02 -23.57
CA TYR A 67 14.85 -3.43 -23.50
C TYR A 67 13.33 -3.58 -23.59
N TYR A 68 12.88 -4.67 -24.21
CA TYR A 68 11.48 -5.06 -24.13
C TYR A 68 11.17 -5.47 -22.69
N LEU A 69 10.04 -5.02 -22.18
CA LEU A 69 9.59 -5.43 -20.86
C LEU A 69 8.71 -6.65 -21.00
N LYS A 70 8.89 -7.60 -20.07
CA LYS A 70 7.98 -8.73 -19.95
C LYS A 70 6.60 -8.27 -19.50
N ASN A 71 5.57 -9.01 -19.92
CA ASN A 71 4.15 -8.72 -19.67
C ASN A 71 3.67 -7.37 -20.25
N VAL A 72 4.39 -6.83 -21.24
CA VAL A 72 3.97 -5.67 -22.03
C VAL A 72 3.67 -6.16 -23.43
N LEU A 73 2.50 -5.77 -23.94
CA LEU A 73 2.10 -6.06 -25.31
C LEU A 73 2.63 -4.98 -26.23
N TYR A 74 3.16 -5.39 -27.36
CA TYR A 74 3.66 -4.50 -28.41
C TYR A 74 2.91 -4.80 -29.70
N GLN A 75 2.28 -3.79 -30.30
CA GLN A 75 1.59 -3.96 -31.56
C GLN A 75 2.59 -4.24 -32.68
N VAL A 76 2.36 -5.34 -33.39
CA VAL A 76 3.15 -5.74 -34.56
C VAL A 76 2.65 -4.98 -35.77
N ILE A 77 3.57 -4.26 -36.41
CA ILE A 77 3.31 -3.44 -37.61
C ILE A 77 4.03 -3.97 -38.84
N GLY A 78 4.88 -4.99 -38.67
CA GLY A 78 5.61 -5.60 -39.77
C GLY A 78 6.41 -6.82 -39.33
N LYS A 79 6.95 -7.54 -40.31
CA LYS A 79 7.88 -8.65 -40.09
C LYS A 79 8.84 -8.78 -41.26
N GLU A 80 10.06 -9.20 -40.98
CA GLU A 80 11.11 -9.41 -41.98
C GLU A 80 11.95 -10.64 -41.62
N THR A 81 12.32 -11.42 -42.64
CA THR A 81 13.28 -12.52 -42.50
C THR A 81 14.63 -12.04 -43.02
N ASN A 82 15.66 -12.09 -42.18
CA ASN A 82 16.99 -11.61 -42.57
C ASN A 82 17.80 -12.64 -43.38
N ASP A 83 19.00 -12.27 -43.82
CA ASP A 83 19.91 -13.13 -44.62
C ASP A 83 20.34 -14.43 -43.93
N LYS A 84 20.15 -14.54 -42.60
CA LYS A 84 20.40 -15.75 -41.82
C LYS A 84 19.16 -16.62 -41.65
N ASN A 85 18.07 -16.30 -42.36
CA ASN A 85 16.77 -16.96 -42.26
C ASN A 85 16.15 -16.88 -40.85
N GLU A 86 16.43 -15.80 -40.12
CA GLU A 86 15.80 -15.50 -38.83
C GLU A 86 14.62 -14.54 -39.04
N LEU A 87 13.44 -14.86 -38.49
CA LEU A 87 12.26 -13.98 -38.54
C LEU A 87 12.30 -12.95 -37.41
N TRP A 88 12.06 -11.69 -37.77
CA TRP A 88 11.96 -10.56 -36.86
C TRP A 88 10.63 -9.84 -37.03
N TYR A 89 10.05 -9.41 -35.92
CA TYR A 89 8.83 -8.59 -35.88
C TYR A 89 9.20 -7.13 -35.62
N ASN A 90 8.58 -6.24 -36.37
CA ASN A 90 8.65 -4.80 -36.16
C ASN A 90 7.45 -4.36 -35.31
N VAL A 91 7.72 -3.56 -34.28
CA VAL A 91 6.72 -3.09 -33.35
C VAL A 91 6.87 -1.59 -33.08
N VAL A 92 5.75 -0.96 -32.75
CA VAL A 92 5.74 0.40 -32.19
C VAL A 92 6.03 0.30 -30.70
N ASN A 93 7.02 1.05 -30.23
CA ASN A 93 7.39 1.14 -28.83
C ASN A 93 7.33 2.62 -28.43
N VAL A 94 6.35 3.01 -27.61
CA VAL A 94 6.19 4.38 -27.16
C VAL A 94 7.04 4.59 -25.91
N ILE A 95 8.02 5.50 -26.01
CA ILE A 95 8.91 5.86 -24.89
C ILE A 95 9.02 7.39 -24.79
N ASN A 96 8.75 7.91 -23.61
CA ASN A 96 8.48 9.30 -23.26
C ASN A 96 7.53 10.03 -24.23
N GLY A 97 6.45 9.37 -24.66
CA GLY A 97 5.46 9.89 -25.60
C GLY A 97 5.96 9.96 -27.05
N ILE A 98 7.11 9.34 -27.35
CA ILE A 98 7.70 9.28 -28.69
C ILE A 98 7.63 7.83 -29.18
N GLU A 99 7.11 7.64 -30.40
CA GLU A 99 7.08 6.34 -31.06
C GLU A 99 8.47 5.95 -31.59
N TYR A 100 8.92 4.75 -31.21
CA TYR A 100 10.12 4.11 -31.75
C TYR A 100 9.75 2.81 -32.45
N TYR A 101 10.21 2.67 -33.69
CA TYR A 101 10.03 1.46 -34.49
C TYR A 101 11.18 0.50 -34.18
N THR A 102 10.88 -0.57 -33.45
CA THR A 102 11.89 -1.50 -32.93
C THR A 102 11.65 -2.92 -33.41
N TRP A 103 12.69 -3.75 -33.34
CA TRP A 103 12.68 -5.11 -33.88
C TRP A 103 13.04 -6.15 -32.83
N ILE A 104 12.27 -7.25 -32.81
CA ILE A 104 12.45 -8.40 -31.93
C ILE A 104 12.41 -9.71 -32.71
N ARG A 105 13.31 -10.65 -32.37
CA ARG A 105 13.40 -11.94 -33.06
C ARG A 105 12.34 -12.92 -32.55
N GLN A 106 11.81 -13.76 -33.45
CA GLN A 106 10.73 -14.71 -33.15
C GLN A 106 10.99 -15.62 -31.93
N ASP A 107 12.23 -16.00 -31.66
CA ASP A 107 12.56 -16.88 -30.53
C ASP A 107 12.23 -16.27 -29.15
N TYR A 108 12.05 -14.96 -29.07
CA TYR A 108 11.83 -14.22 -27.84
C TYR A 108 10.40 -13.69 -27.68
N VAL A 109 9.48 -14.13 -28.53
CA VAL A 109 8.11 -13.58 -28.55
C VAL A 109 7.06 -14.65 -28.39
N LEU A 110 5.99 -14.29 -27.69
CA LEU A 110 4.69 -14.96 -27.78
C LEU A 110 3.75 -14.02 -28.56
N LEU A 111 3.12 -14.53 -29.62
CA LEU A 111 2.18 -13.78 -30.44
C LEU A 111 0.75 -13.93 -29.92
N HIS A 112 0.00 -12.84 -30.02
CA HIS A 112 -1.40 -12.74 -29.67
C HIS A 112 -2.15 -12.12 -30.84
N TYR A 113 -3.30 -12.69 -31.15
CA TYR A 113 -4.13 -12.29 -32.28
C TYR A 113 -5.44 -11.73 -31.74
N TYR A 114 -5.82 -10.57 -32.24
CA TYR A 114 -7.11 -9.96 -31.93
C TYR A 114 -7.89 -9.76 -33.23
N GLU A 115 -9.02 -10.45 -33.31
CA GLU A 115 -10.04 -10.19 -34.32
C GLU A 115 -10.91 -9.04 -33.84
N LEU A 116 -11.10 -8.03 -34.68
CA LEU A 116 -11.89 -6.85 -34.34
C LEU A 116 -13.31 -7.23 -33.91
N ASP A 117 -13.65 -6.93 -32.66
CA ASP A 117 -15.01 -6.99 -32.13
C ASP A 117 -15.54 -5.56 -31.97
N GLU A 118 -16.38 -5.12 -32.91
CA GLU A 118 -16.95 -3.76 -32.92
C GLU A 118 -17.74 -3.44 -31.64
N VAL A 119 -18.41 -4.43 -31.05
CA VAL A 119 -19.20 -4.23 -29.82
C VAL A 119 -18.26 -3.98 -28.65
N PHE A 120 -17.18 -4.74 -28.57
CA PHE A 120 -16.14 -4.56 -27.56
C PHE A 120 -15.43 -3.21 -27.70
N GLU A 121 -15.04 -2.81 -28.91
CA GLU A 121 -14.40 -1.50 -29.12
C GLU A 121 -15.32 -0.33 -28.75
N ILE A 122 -16.60 -0.39 -29.14
CA ILE A 122 -17.61 0.61 -28.75
C ILE A 122 -17.77 0.64 -27.23
N HIS A 123 -17.78 -0.52 -26.57
CA HIS A 123 -17.83 -0.62 -25.12
C HIS A 123 -16.64 0.08 -24.46
N LEU A 124 -15.40 -0.19 -24.91
CA LEU A 124 -14.21 0.48 -24.39
C LEU A 124 -14.20 2.00 -24.61
N ILE A 125 -14.71 2.46 -25.76
CA ILE A 125 -14.87 3.89 -26.07
C ILE A 125 -15.89 4.55 -25.13
N ASN A 126 -17.04 3.91 -24.91
CA ASN A 126 -18.09 4.44 -24.05
C ASN A 126 -17.68 4.49 -22.57
N GLU A 127 -16.92 3.50 -22.11
CA GLU A 127 -16.31 3.51 -20.78
C GLU A 127 -15.19 4.56 -20.67
N GLY A 128 -14.64 5.03 -21.79
CA GLY A 128 -13.61 6.08 -21.82
C GLY A 128 -12.21 5.58 -21.47
N PHE A 129 -11.89 4.33 -21.82
CA PHE A 129 -10.54 3.79 -21.62
C PHE A 129 -9.51 4.49 -22.52
N PRO A 130 -8.34 4.89 -21.98
CA PRO A 130 -7.19 5.33 -22.77
C PRO A 130 -6.66 4.22 -23.66
N GLU A 131 -6.04 4.55 -24.80
CA GLU A 131 -5.61 3.54 -25.79
C GLU A 131 -4.61 2.52 -25.21
N GLU A 132 -3.68 3.00 -24.39
CA GLU A 132 -2.72 2.19 -23.61
C GLU A 132 -3.36 1.15 -22.67
N TYR A 133 -4.65 1.28 -22.32
CA TYR A 133 -5.41 0.25 -21.61
C TYR A 133 -5.99 -0.75 -22.61
N LYS A 134 -6.56 -0.25 -23.71
CA LYS A 134 -7.30 -1.06 -24.68
C LYS A 134 -6.43 -2.14 -25.30
N GLU A 135 -5.15 -1.88 -25.55
CA GLU A 135 -4.21 -2.89 -26.07
C GLU A 135 -4.22 -4.18 -25.24
N TYR A 136 -4.20 -4.06 -23.91
CA TYR A 136 -4.25 -5.22 -23.01
C TYR A 136 -5.65 -5.80 -22.85
N LEU A 137 -6.68 -4.94 -22.84
CA LEU A 137 -8.06 -5.40 -22.69
C LEU A 137 -8.52 -6.22 -23.91
N ARG A 138 -8.07 -5.89 -25.12
CA ARG A 138 -8.30 -6.69 -26.33
C ARG A 138 -7.75 -8.10 -26.18
N TYR A 139 -6.53 -8.23 -25.65
CA TYR A 139 -5.94 -9.55 -25.40
C TYR A 139 -6.79 -10.39 -24.43
N LEU A 140 -7.21 -9.78 -23.31
CA LEU A 140 -8.05 -10.48 -22.34
C LEU A 140 -9.42 -10.82 -22.91
N HIS A 141 -9.97 -9.99 -23.78
CA HIS A 141 -11.22 -10.25 -24.50
C HIS A 141 -11.09 -11.44 -25.46
N THR A 142 -9.97 -11.57 -26.18
CA THR A 142 -9.70 -12.76 -27.01
C THR A 142 -9.74 -14.05 -26.18
N LEU A 143 -9.18 -14.02 -24.96
CA LEU A 143 -9.16 -15.19 -24.08
C LEU A 143 -10.51 -15.45 -23.41
N TYR A 144 -11.21 -14.38 -23.01
CA TYR A 144 -12.44 -14.43 -22.24
C TYR A 144 -13.47 -13.42 -22.79
N PRO A 145 -14.16 -13.76 -23.89
CA PRO A 145 -15.09 -12.83 -24.56
C PRO A 145 -16.28 -12.37 -23.71
N ASN A 146 -16.56 -13.08 -22.61
CA ASN A 146 -17.66 -12.77 -21.69
C ASN A 146 -17.23 -11.83 -20.54
N TRP A 147 -15.95 -11.48 -20.43
CA TRP A 147 -15.49 -10.56 -19.40
C TRP A 147 -15.92 -9.13 -19.73
N ILE A 148 -16.35 -8.39 -18.70
CA ILE A 148 -16.81 -7.01 -18.83
C ILE A 148 -15.81 -6.10 -18.13
N PHE A 149 -15.18 -5.20 -18.87
CA PHE A 149 -14.26 -4.19 -18.31
C PHE A 149 -15.00 -2.87 -18.11
N LYS A 150 -15.06 -2.38 -16.88
CA LYS A 150 -15.67 -1.08 -16.55
C LYS A 150 -14.63 -0.09 -16.07
N ALA A 151 -14.65 1.10 -16.65
CA ALA A 151 -13.77 2.18 -16.26
C ALA A 151 -14.28 2.85 -14.98
N PHE A 152 -13.38 3.03 -14.01
CA PHE A 152 -13.62 3.87 -12.84
C PHE A 152 -12.74 5.12 -12.93
N HIS A 153 -13.34 6.21 -13.42
CA HIS A 153 -12.67 7.52 -13.51
C HIS A 153 -12.52 8.11 -12.11
N THR A 154 -11.30 8.01 -11.56
CA THR A 154 -11.00 8.42 -10.18
C THR A 154 -11.11 9.93 -9.97
N ASN A 155 -10.95 10.71 -11.05
CA ASN A 155 -10.85 12.18 -11.04
C ASN A 155 -9.74 12.72 -10.12
N ILE A 156 -8.70 11.92 -9.88
CA ILE A 156 -7.51 12.27 -9.09
C ILE A 156 -6.30 12.03 -9.99
N THR A 157 -5.27 12.87 -9.88
CA THR A 157 -4.04 12.66 -10.64
C THR A 157 -3.26 11.47 -10.08
N PHE A 158 -2.50 10.78 -10.93
CA PHE A 158 -1.66 9.68 -10.49
C PHE A 158 -0.63 10.12 -9.43
N ALA A 159 -0.09 11.33 -9.58
CA ALA A 159 0.85 11.93 -8.63
C ALA A 159 0.22 12.19 -7.26
N GLU A 160 -1.00 12.72 -7.19
CA GLU A 160 -1.74 12.91 -5.94
C GLU A 160 -2.01 11.58 -5.23
N MET A 161 -2.44 10.57 -5.99
CA MET A 161 -2.70 9.24 -5.46
C MET A 161 -1.41 8.58 -4.94
N LEU A 162 -0.31 8.71 -5.68
CA LEU A 162 1.01 8.22 -5.31
C LEU A 162 1.52 8.88 -4.03
N ALA A 163 1.47 10.21 -3.93
CA ALA A 163 1.84 10.95 -2.73
C ALA A 163 0.98 10.55 -1.52
N ALA A 164 -0.32 10.31 -1.73
CA ALA A 164 -1.21 9.83 -0.68
C ALA A 164 -0.87 8.39 -0.21
N GLN A 165 -0.22 7.57 -1.04
CA GLN A 165 0.26 6.23 -0.68
C GLN A 165 1.68 6.23 -0.10
N ASP A 166 2.51 7.18 -0.51
CA ASP A 166 3.90 7.32 -0.06
C ASP A 166 4.01 8.14 1.23
N VAL A 167 3.19 7.75 2.22
CA VAL A 167 3.26 8.24 3.60
C VAL A 167 3.87 7.12 4.44
N LEU A 168 4.80 7.48 5.33
CA LEU A 168 5.49 6.53 6.19
C LEU A 168 4.50 5.63 6.94
N GLY A 169 4.67 4.32 6.82
CA GLY A 169 3.82 3.32 7.48
C GLY A 169 2.61 2.87 6.68
N LYS A 170 2.30 3.53 5.55
CA LYS A 170 1.07 3.29 4.79
C LYS A 170 1.22 2.25 3.68
N SER A 171 2.38 2.26 3.02
CA SER A 171 2.71 1.34 1.94
C SER A 171 3.98 0.59 2.31
N LEU A 172 3.78 -0.59 2.90
CA LEU A 172 4.85 -1.44 3.40
C LEU A 172 5.17 -2.56 2.44
N ILE A 173 6.42 -3.03 2.48
CA ILE A 173 6.91 -4.14 1.72
C ILE A 173 7.88 -4.97 2.56
N ASP A 174 7.71 -6.29 2.52
CA ASP A 174 8.66 -7.25 3.08
C ASP A 174 9.51 -7.92 1.99
N GLY A 175 10.39 -8.84 2.38
CA GLY A 175 11.25 -9.60 1.48
C GLY A 175 12.67 -9.05 1.36
N SER A 176 13.56 -9.79 0.71
CA SER A 176 15.00 -9.51 0.67
C SER A 176 15.45 -8.50 -0.37
N ASN A 177 14.58 -8.10 -1.32
CA ASN A 177 14.94 -7.15 -2.35
C ASN A 177 14.96 -5.72 -1.79
N LEU A 178 16.17 -5.23 -1.51
CA LEU A 178 16.40 -3.89 -0.96
C LEU A 178 16.02 -2.77 -1.94
N ALA A 179 16.09 -3.02 -3.25
CA ALA A 179 15.78 -2.02 -4.28
C ALA A 179 14.33 -1.54 -4.20
N LEU A 180 13.44 -2.29 -3.55
CA LEU A 180 12.02 -1.94 -3.40
C LEU A 180 11.72 -1.06 -2.18
N ARG A 181 12.70 -0.87 -1.30
CA ARG A 181 12.53 -0.21 0.00
C ARG A 181 12.88 1.27 -0.10
N SER A 182 12.17 2.09 0.67
CA SER A 182 12.39 3.53 0.74
C SER A 182 13.58 3.88 1.63
N THR A 183 14.38 4.82 1.17
CA THR A 183 15.47 5.44 1.91
C THR A 183 15.09 6.80 2.51
N GLN A 184 13.80 7.18 2.45
CA GLN A 184 13.33 8.43 3.05
C GLN A 184 13.51 8.45 4.58
N LYS A 185 13.52 9.66 5.15
CA LYS A 185 13.60 9.87 6.60
C LYS A 185 12.55 9.05 7.34
N GLY A 186 12.97 8.29 8.34
CA GLY A 186 12.11 7.40 9.14
C GLY A 186 11.90 6.00 8.53
N ALA A 187 12.32 5.75 7.29
CA ALA A 187 12.33 4.42 6.67
C ALA A 187 13.74 3.79 6.61
N TYR A 188 14.78 4.61 6.69
CA TYR A 188 16.18 4.23 6.59
C TYR A 188 17.04 5.11 7.49
N ASP A 189 18.02 4.50 8.15
CA ASP A 189 19.06 5.18 8.91
C ASP A 189 20.35 5.21 8.08
N PRO A 190 20.74 6.38 7.54
CA PRO A 190 21.95 6.50 6.72
C PRO A 190 23.24 6.29 7.52
N THR A 191 23.21 6.46 8.85
CA THR A 191 24.39 6.30 9.71
C THR A 191 24.77 4.84 9.88
N THR A 192 23.77 3.99 10.10
CA THR A 192 23.96 2.54 10.28
C THR A 192 23.82 1.76 8.97
N GLY A 193 23.29 2.40 7.92
CA GLY A 193 22.97 1.78 6.65
C GLY A 193 21.78 0.81 6.72
N GLN A 194 20.93 0.91 7.75
CA GLN A 194 19.85 -0.04 8.01
C GLN A 194 18.47 0.52 7.68
N TYR A 195 17.60 -0.33 7.14
CA TYR A 195 16.18 -0.01 6.98
C TYR A 195 15.45 -0.15 8.31
N ILE A 196 14.52 0.76 8.57
CA ILE A 196 13.70 0.79 9.78
C ILE A 196 12.41 0.01 9.52
N ALA A 197 12.17 -1.05 10.30
CA ALA A 197 10.91 -1.79 10.24
C ALA A 197 9.79 -0.96 10.88
N LEU A 198 8.66 -0.85 10.17
CA LEU A 198 7.50 -0.05 10.57
C LEU A 198 6.33 -0.91 11.07
N ASP A 199 6.36 -2.21 10.78
CA ASP A 199 5.42 -3.19 11.32
C ASP A 199 6.14 -4.53 11.54
N GLY A 200 6.01 -5.08 12.75
CA GLY A 200 6.80 -6.24 13.19
C GLY A 200 8.31 -6.04 12.97
N TYR A 201 8.99 -7.09 12.50
CA TYR A 201 10.45 -7.09 12.31
C TYR A 201 10.89 -6.98 10.84
N ASN A 202 9.97 -7.15 9.89
CA ASN A 202 10.31 -7.40 8.48
C ASN A 202 9.50 -6.56 7.47
N TRP A 203 8.64 -5.63 7.92
CA TRP A 203 7.90 -4.75 7.03
C TRP A 203 8.52 -3.37 7.00
N PHE A 204 8.98 -2.96 5.82
CA PHE A 204 9.68 -1.70 5.59
C PHE A 204 8.84 -0.80 4.68
N GLN A 205 9.04 0.50 4.69
CA GLN A 205 8.40 1.39 3.74
C GLN A 205 8.83 1.04 2.30
N ALA A 206 7.87 0.90 1.38
CA ALA A 206 8.15 0.79 -0.05
C ALA A 206 8.60 2.14 -0.61
N ASN A 207 9.54 2.17 -1.56
CA ASN A 207 9.89 3.42 -2.22
C ASN A 207 8.83 3.86 -3.25
N THR A 208 8.91 5.14 -3.64
CA THR A 208 7.98 5.78 -4.57
C THR A 208 7.81 5.00 -5.87
N ALA A 209 8.89 4.50 -6.48
CA ALA A 209 8.83 3.72 -7.73
C ALA A 209 8.10 2.38 -7.55
N THR A 210 8.32 1.71 -6.42
CA THR A 210 7.63 0.46 -6.07
C THR A 210 6.14 0.71 -5.84
N ILE A 211 5.78 1.78 -5.13
CA ILE A 211 4.37 2.15 -4.92
C ILE A 211 3.72 2.49 -6.26
N ALA A 212 4.37 3.29 -7.10
CA ALA A 212 3.88 3.64 -8.44
C ALA A 212 3.63 2.40 -9.30
N TYR A 213 4.53 1.42 -9.28
CA TYR A 213 4.37 0.16 -10.02
C TYR A 213 3.10 -0.60 -9.62
N PHE A 214 2.83 -0.74 -8.31
CA PHE A 214 1.64 -1.45 -7.85
C PHE A 214 0.35 -0.62 -7.90
N LEU A 215 0.47 0.70 -8.04
CA LEU A 215 -0.65 1.61 -8.25
C LEU A 215 -1.10 1.64 -9.71
N ASP A 216 -0.18 1.50 -10.67
CA ASP A 216 -0.48 1.54 -12.10
C ASP A 216 -1.20 0.26 -12.56
N PRO A 217 -2.49 0.34 -12.96
CA PRO A 217 -3.26 -0.85 -13.29
C PRO A 217 -2.78 -1.56 -14.56
N ARG A 218 -2.10 -0.84 -15.47
CA ARG A 218 -1.62 -1.36 -16.76
C ARG A 218 -0.59 -2.48 -16.57
N ASN A 219 0.15 -2.48 -15.47
CA ASN A 219 1.12 -3.53 -15.13
C ASN A 219 0.48 -4.88 -14.82
N PHE A 220 -0.85 -4.94 -14.71
CA PHE A 220 -1.57 -6.10 -14.19
C PHE A 220 -2.67 -6.59 -15.12
N PHE A 221 -2.72 -6.12 -16.37
CA PHE A 221 -3.67 -6.62 -17.38
C PHE A 221 -3.17 -7.91 -18.04
N ASN A 222 -3.12 -8.96 -17.24
CA ASN A 222 -2.96 -10.34 -17.70
C ASN A 222 -4.01 -11.23 -17.03
N GLU A 223 -4.19 -12.45 -17.54
CA GLU A 223 -5.22 -13.41 -17.11
C GLU A 223 -5.33 -13.57 -15.58
N LYS A 224 -4.20 -13.45 -14.87
CA LYS A 224 -4.11 -13.71 -13.42
C LYS A 224 -4.18 -12.43 -12.60
N ASP A 225 -3.41 -11.42 -12.99
CA ASP A 225 -3.18 -10.24 -12.16
C ASP A 225 -4.32 -9.22 -12.24
N ILE A 226 -5.19 -9.33 -13.26
CA ILE A 226 -6.37 -8.48 -13.41
C ILE A 226 -7.41 -8.75 -12.31
N PHE A 227 -7.35 -9.90 -11.64
CA PHE A 227 -8.29 -10.27 -10.57
C PHE A 227 -8.27 -9.34 -9.35
N GLN A 228 -7.26 -8.47 -9.22
CA GLN A 228 -7.31 -7.40 -8.24
C GLN A 228 -8.41 -6.35 -8.52
N PHE A 229 -8.86 -6.26 -9.77
CA PHE A 229 -9.93 -5.37 -10.25
C PHE A 229 -11.29 -6.06 -10.36
N LEU A 230 -11.39 -7.35 -10.05
CA LEU A 230 -12.66 -8.09 -10.11
C LEU A 230 -13.66 -7.47 -9.13
N LYS A 231 -14.89 -7.20 -9.59
CA LYS A 231 -15.96 -6.71 -8.73
C LYS A 231 -16.32 -7.75 -7.67
N LEU A 232 -16.40 -7.30 -6.42
CA LEU A 232 -16.72 -8.15 -5.26
C LEU A 232 -18.19 -8.10 -4.88
N SER A 233 -18.99 -7.25 -5.54
CA SER A 233 -20.44 -7.20 -5.43
C SER A 233 -21.08 -8.51 -5.93
N PHE A 234 -22.29 -8.80 -5.45
CA PHE A 234 -23.01 -10.01 -5.82
C PHE A 234 -23.12 -10.19 -7.35
N ASN A 235 -22.69 -11.36 -7.82
CA ASN A 235 -22.84 -11.83 -9.19
C ASN A 235 -23.78 -13.04 -9.19
N GLU A 236 -24.90 -12.93 -9.89
CA GLU A 236 -25.89 -14.01 -9.93
C GLU A 236 -25.40 -15.26 -10.68
N ASN A 237 -24.38 -15.15 -11.51
CA ASN A 237 -23.79 -16.28 -12.24
C ASN A 237 -22.90 -17.17 -11.36
N GLU A 238 -22.54 -16.72 -10.15
CA GLU A 238 -21.76 -17.48 -9.17
C GLU A 238 -22.62 -18.46 -8.38
N LYS A 239 -23.35 -19.32 -9.09
CA LYS A 239 -24.27 -20.31 -8.52
C LYS A 239 -23.55 -21.37 -7.65
N PRO A 240 -24.27 -22.09 -6.75
CA PRO A 240 -23.67 -23.08 -5.85
C PRO A 240 -22.77 -24.13 -6.51
N GLU A 241 -23.07 -24.56 -7.74
CA GLU A 241 -22.26 -25.49 -8.52
C GLU A 241 -20.85 -24.99 -8.83
N PHE A 242 -20.64 -23.67 -8.85
CA PHE A 242 -19.35 -23.03 -9.04
C PHE A 242 -18.63 -22.74 -7.72
N ILE A 243 -19.35 -22.73 -6.60
CA ILE A 243 -18.78 -22.58 -5.26
C ILE A 243 -18.27 -23.93 -4.74
N GLN A 244 -19.01 -25.01 -4.99
CA GLN A 244 -18.69 -26.33 -4.47
C GLN A 244 -17.26 -26.82 -4.81
N PRO A 245 -16.71 -26.63 -6.03
CA PRO A 245 -15.33 -27.01 -6.35
C PRO A 245 -14.28 -26.35 -5.45
N ILE A 246 -14.51 -25.11 -4.99
CA ILE A 246 -13.62 -24.40 -4.07
C ILE A 246 -13.62 -25.08 -2.69
N LEU A 247 -14.79 -25.55 -2.27
CA LEU A 247 -15.01 -26.16 -0.95
C LEU A 247 -14.61 -27.64 -0.92
N ASN A 248 -14.51 -28.30 -2.08
CA ASN A 248 -14.12 -29.70 -2.16
C ASN A 248 -12.73 -29.93 -1.54
N GLY A 249 -12.61 -30.99 -0.74
CA GLY A 249 -11.38 -31.28 0.00
C GLY A 249 -11.15 -30.39 1.22
N THR A 250 -12.13 -29.57 1.61
CA THR A 250 -12.12 -28.80 2.86
C THR A 250 -13.17 -29.32 3.84
N PHE A 251 -13.11 -28.86 5.09
CA PHE A 251 -14.16 -29.10 6.10
C PHE A 251 -15.56 -28.59 5.68
N MET A 252 -15.63 -27.74 4.66
CA MET A 252 -16.87 -27.18 4.10
C MET A 252 -17.40 -27.94 2.88
N ALA A 253 -16.84 -29.10 2.53
CA ALA A 253 -17.27 -29.84 1.33
C ALA A 253 -18.70 -30.42 1.43
N GLY A 254 -19.20 -30.64 2.66
CA GLY A 254 -20.46 -31.33 2.92
C GLY A 254 -21.66 -30.43 3.19
N GLU A 255 -22.64 -30.98 3.90
CA GLU A 255 -23.85 -30.28 4.33
C GLU A 255 -23.87 -30.07 5.83
N VAL A 256 -24.57 -29.03 6.26
CA VAL A 256 -24.82 -28.71 7.67
C VAL A 256 -26.31 -28.62 7.93
N GLN A 257 -26.69 -28.99 9.15
CA GLN A 257 -28.05 -28.78 9.63
C GLN A 257 -28.26 -27.28 9.87
N VAL A 258 -29.31 -26.71 9.27
CA VAL A 258 -29.69 -25.30 9.48
C VAL A 258 -30.94 -25.17 10.36
N ASP A 259 -31.81 -26.18 10.35
CA ASP A 259 -32.92 -26.35 11.28
C ASP A 259 -33.22 -27.85 11.51
N GLU A 260 -34.27 -28.17 12.27
CA GLU A 260 -34.61 -29.56 12.65
C GLU A 260 -34.86 -30.50 11.46
N ASN A 261 -35.25 -29.98 10.31
CA ASN A 261 -35.66 -30.77 9.15
C ASN A 261 -34.89 -30.44 7.86
N THR A 262 -34.00 -29.45 7.89
CA THR A 262 -33.32 -28.91 6.70
C THR A 262 -31.80 -29.00 6.83
N LYS A 263 -31.19 -29.67 5.85
CA LYS A 263 -29.76 -29.58 5.58
C LYS A 263 -29.51 -28.67 4.38
N LYS A 264 -28.42 -27.91 4.42
CA LYS A 264 -27.92 -27.15 3.27
C LYS A 264 -26.43 -27.45 3.07
N SER A 265 -25.99 -27.50 1.82
CA SER A 265 -24.57 -27.48 1.52
C SER A 265 -23.98 -26.12 1.89
N TYR A 266 -22.69 -26.08 2.23
CA TYR A 266 -22.00 -24.81 2.41
C TYR A 266 -22.06 -23.94 1.15
N ALA A 267 -21.98 -24.54 -0.05
CA ALA A 267 -22.10 -23.82 -1.31
C ALA A 267 -23.41 -23.05 -1.42
N THR A 268 -24.54 -23.68 -1.05
CA THR A 268 -25.84 -23.00 -0.99
C THR A 268 -25.85 -21.88 0.06
N ILE A 269 -25.26 -22.12 1.23
CA ILE A 269 -25.19 -21.09 2.30
C ILE A 269 -24.38 -19.88 1.84
N PHE A 270 -23.24 -20.07 1.17
CA PHE A 270 -22.42 -18.97 0.63
C PHE A 270 -23.16 -18.20 -0.47
N TYR A 271 -23.88 -18.89 -1.35
CA TYR A 271 -24.71 -18.24 -2.37
C TYR A 271 -25.80 -17.36 -1.74
N GLU A 272 -26.54 -17.90 -0.78
CA GLU A 272 -27.56 -17.15 -0.05
C GLU A 272 -26.96 -15.98 0.77
N ALA A 273 -25.78 -16.17 1.35
CA ALA A 273 -25.06 -15.11 2.05
C ALA A 273 -24.63 -13.99 1.10
N GLY A 274 -24.13 -14.34 -0.08
CA GLY A 274 -23.80 -13.37 -1.11
C GLY A 274 -25.01 -12.59 -1.60
N GLN A 275 -26.14 -13.26 -1.82
CA GLN A 275 -27.42 -12.61 -2.16
C GLN A 275 -27.86 -11.64 -1.05
N TYR A 276 -27.78 -12.07 0.20
CA TYR A 276 -28.24 -11.28 1.33
C TYR A 276 -27.34 -10.06 1.59
N ALA A 277 -26.03 -10.22 1.50
CA ALA A 277 -25.04 -9.17 1.73
C ALA A 277 -24.66 -8.37 0.47
N GLN A 278 -25.25 -8.69 -0.69
CA GLN A 278 -24.88 -8.12 -1.99
C GLN A 278 -23.39 -8.25 -2.31
N THR A 279 -22.80 -9.40 -1.96
CA THR A 279 -21.36 -9.72 -2.12
C THR A 279 -21.20 -11.00 -2.95
N SER A 280 -20.10 -11.12 -3.71
CA SER A 280 -19.74 -12.29 -4.52
C SER A 280 -19.71 -13.57 -3.64
N PRO A 281 -20.55 -14.56 -3.93
CA PRO A 281 -20.53 -15.85 -3.24
C PRO A 281 -19.19 -16.58 -3.33
N VAL A 282 -18.54 -16.51 -4.50
CA VAL A 282 -17.25 -17.16 -4.72
C VAL A 282 -16.16 -16.47 -3.91
N TYR A 283 -16.14 -15.14 -3.87
CA TYR A 283 -15.24 -14.37 -3.01
C TYR A 283 -15.39 -14.76 -1.54
N LEU A 284 -16.62 -14.83 -1.02
CA LEU A 284 -16.87 -15.21 0.38
C LEU A 284 -16.34 -16.62 0.69
N ALA A 285 -16.63 -17.59 -0.17
CA ALA A 285 -16.17 -18.97 -0.01
C ALA A 285 -14.64 -19.08 -0.08
N ALA A 286 -14.02 -18.41 -1.06
CA ALA A 286 -12.57 -18.36 -1.22
C ALA A 286 -11.90 -17.72 0.01
N LYS A 287 -12.44 -16.60 0.51
CA LYS A 287 -11.92 -15.92 1.70
C LYS A 287 -11.95 -16.83 2.92
N VAL A 288 -13.07 -17.50 3.20
CA VAL A 288 -13.14 -18.45 4.31
C VAL A 288 -12.14 -19.60 4.16
N ARG A 289 -12.00 -20.17 2.95
CA ARG A 289 -11.02 -21.23 2.68
C ARG A 289 -9.59 -20.79 2.99
N ILE A 290 -9.24 -19.54 2.66
CA ILE A 290 -7.93 -18.96 2.95
C ILE A 290 -7.76 -18.72 4.46
N GLU A 291 -8.74 -18.08 5.09
CA GLU A 291 -8.71 -17.66 6.50
C GLU A 291 -8.73 -18.83 7.50
N GLN A 292 -9.49 -19.88 7.19
CA GLN A 292 -9.70 -21.03 8.08
C GLN A 292 -8.83 -22.23 7.72
N GLY A 293 -8.23 -22.23 6.54
CA GLY A 293 -7.53 -23.38 5.98
C GLY A 293 -8.46 -24.55 5.63
N VAL A 294 -7.89 -25.57 5.00
CA VAL A 294 -8.66 -26.73 4.50
C VAL A 294 -9.30 -27.57 5.63
N ASN A 295 -8.67 -27.60 6.80
CA ASN A 295 -9.14 -28.40 7.95
C ASN A 295 -10.04 -27.60 8.90
N GLY A 296 -10.23 -26.30 8.67
CA GLY A 296 -10.91 -25.41 9.60
C GLY A 296 -10.05 -25.06 10.81
N SER A 297 -10.61 -24.23 11.69
CA SER A 297 -9.96 -23.73 12.90
C SER A 297 -10.87 -23.82 14.12
N ALA A 298 -10.33 -23.44 15.28
CA ALA A 298 -11.10 -23.31 16.52
C ALA A 298 -12.26 -22.30 16.42
N ALA A 299 -12.23 -21.38 15.46
CA ALA A 299 -13.28 -20.38 15.27
C ALA A 299 -14.53 -20.94 14.57
N VAL A 300 -14.46 -22.12 13.93
CA VAL A 300 -15.52 -22.62 13.05
C VAL A 300 -16.06 -24.00 13.41
N ASP A 301 -15.54 -24.65 14.46
CA ASP A 301 -15.99 -25.99 14.86
C ASP A 301 -17.03 -26.00 15.99
N GLY A 302 -17.41 -24.83 16.51
CA GLY A 302 -18.43 -24.68 17.55
C GLY A 302 -18.01 -25.23 18.91
N ARG A 303 -16.71 -25.46 19.13
CA ARG A 303 -16.18 -26.04 20.37
C ARG A 303 -16.58 -25.27 21.62
N LYS A 304 -16.62 -26.00 22.74
CA LYS A 304 -16.78 -25.42 24.07
C LYS A 304 -15.48 -24.77 24.54
N PHE A 305 -15.54 -23.55 25.04
CA PHE A 305 -14.39 -22.86 25.66
C PHE A 305 -14.84 -21.95 26.81
N GLU A 306 -13.89 -21.56 27.66
CA GLU A 306 -14.12 -20.60 28.74
C GLU A 306 -13.30 -19.33 28.50
N TYR A 307 -13.91 -18.17 28.73
CA TYR A 307 -13.24 -16.88 28.69
C TYR A 307 -13.83 -15.96 29.76
N GLN A 308 -12.97 -15.42 30.62
CA GLN A 308 -13.36 -14.55 31.75
C GLN A 308 -14.48 -15.15 32.63
N GLY A 309 -14.41 -16.45 32.92
CA GLY A 309 -15.40 -17.15 33.76
C GLY A 309 -16.74 -17.45 33.08
N VAL A 310 -16.89 -17.15 31.78
CA VAL A 310 -18.07 -17.46 30.98
C VAL A 310 -17.76 -18.59 30.02
N VAL A 311 -18.64 -19.60 29.99
CA VAL A 311 -18.52 -20.77 29.12
C VAL A 311 -19.34 -20.57 27.85
N TYR A 312 -18.68 -20.68 26.70
CA TYR A 312 -19.27 -20.55 25.37
C TYR A 312 -19.25 -21.90 24.66
N SER A 313 -20.24 -22.17 23.81
CA SER A 313 -20.35 -23.39 22.98
C SER A 313 -21.30 -23.12 21.82
N GLY A 314 -21.05 -23.75 20.67
CA GLY A 314 -21.92 -23.59 19.48
C GLY A 314 -21.90 -22.18 18.89
N ILE A 315 -20.76 -21.47 19.02
CA ILE A 315 -20.54 -20.15 18.42
C ILE A 315 -19.51 -20.29 17.30
N TYR A 316 -19.72 -19.57 16.20
CA TYR A 316 -18.92 -19.68 14.98
C TYR A 316 -18.48 -18.30 14.49
N ASN A 317 -17.30 -18.21 13.89
CA ASN A 317 -16.78 -17.02 13.23
C ASN A 317 -15.92 -17.42 12.02
N PHE A 318 -16.56 -17.47 10.84
CA PHE A 318 -15.92 -17.96 9.62
C PHE A 318 -14.91 -16.99 8.98
N TYR A 319 -14.97 -15.70 9.32
CA TYR A 319 -14.13 -14.66 8.72
C TYR A 319 -13.16 -14.00 9.72
N ASN A 320 -12.91 -14.65 10.87
CA ASN A 320 -11.99 -14.15 11.91
C ASN A 320 -12.28 -12.70 12.37
N ILE A 321 -13.55 -12.27 12.32
CA ILE A 321 -13.94 -10.89 12.63
C ILE A 321 -13.69 -10.62 14.12
N HIS A 322 -12.99 -9.52 14.43
CA HIS A 322 -12.52 -9.16 15.78
C HIS A 322 -11.53 -10.17 16.43
N ALA A 323 -10.84 -10.99 15.64
CA ALA A 323 -9.75 -11.84 16.13
C ALA A 323 -8.40 -11.08 16.13
N TYR A 324 -8.15 -10.26 17.16
CA TYR A 324 -6.91 -9.47 17.30
C TYR A 324 -5.66 -10.34 17.51
N SER A 325 -4.48 -9.89 17.08
CA SER A 325 -3.21 -10.65 17.17
C SER A 325 -2.93 -11.19 18.58
N GLY A 326 -2.44 -12.44 18.66
CA GLY A 326 -2.10 -13.12 19.91
C GLY A 326 -2.52 -14.60 19.93
N VAL A 327 -2.05 -15.35 20.94
CA VAL A 327 -2.25 -16.81 21.07
C VAL A 327 -3.73 -17.22 21.21
N ASP A 328 -4.56 -16.31 21.72
CA ASP A 328 -6.00 -16.51 21.96
C ASP A 328 -6.90 -15.67 21.03
N ASN A 329 -6.38 -15.24 19.88
CA ASN A 329 -7.08 -14.36 18.93
C ASN A 329 -8.50 -14.84 18.57
N TRP A 330 -8.65 -16.13 18.30
CA TRP A 330 -9.93 -16.77 17.94
C TRP A 330 -10.97 -16.67 19.06
N LYS A 331 -10.55 -16.66 20.34
CA LYS A 331 -11.48 -16.49 21.48
C LYS A 331 -12.08 -15.09 21.49
N TYR A 332 -11.30 -14.05 21.21
CA TYR A 332 -11.84 -12.68 21.11
C TYR A 332 -12.90 -12.57 20.02
N GLY A 333 -12.63 -13.16 18.85
CA GLY A 333 -13.59 -13.23 17.75
C GLY A 333 -14.86 -14.00 18.11
N LEU A 334 -14.76 -15.14 18.82
CA LEU A 334 -15.92 -15.91 19.26
C LEU A 334 -16.73 -15.21 20.38
N VAL A 335 -16.06 -14.49 21.29
CA VAL A 335 -16.73 -13.69 22.32
C VAL A 335 -17.50 -12.53 21.68
N TYR A 336 -16.96 -11.91 20.63
CA TYR A 336 -17.69 -10.93 19.83
C TYR A 336 -18.91 -11.56 19.14
N ALA A 337 -18.71 -12.71 18.50
CA ALA A 337 -19.76 -13.46 17.80
C ALA A 337 -20.89 -13.94 18.71
N ALA A 338 -20.61 -14.21 19.99
CA ALA A 338 -21.58 -14.68 20.98
C ALA A 338 -22.52 -13.59 21.53
N LYS A 339 -22.18 -12.30 21.36
CA LYS A 339 -22.98 -11.18 21.88
C LYS A 339 -24.08 -10.80 20.90
N THR A 340 -25.29 -10.54 21.39
CA THR A 340 -26.34 -9.92 20.57
C THR A 340 -25.89 -8.56 20.04
N GLY A 341 -26.15 -8.27 18.77
CA GLY A 341 -25.81 -6.98 18.16
C GLY A 341 -25.97 -6.98 16.64
N SER A 342 -25.34 -6.01 15.97
CA SER A 342 -25.32 -5.89 14.52
C SER A 342 -24.78 -7.14 13.82
N TYR A 343 -25.11 -7.29 12.53
CA TYR A 343 -24.67 -8.39 11.67
C TYR A 343 -25.23 -9.75 12.08
N ASP A 344 -26.51 -9.79 12.47
CA ASP A 344 -27.24 -11.02 12.83
C ASP A 344 -26.61 -11.82 13.98
N ARG A 345 -25.88 -11.14 14.87
CA ARG A 345 -25.32 -11.77 16.07
C ARG A 345 -26.41 -11.97 17.14
N PRO A 346 -26.37 -13.08 17.90
CA PRO A 346 -25.26 -14.02 18.03
C PRO A 346 -25.14 -15.01 16.87
N TRP A 347 -23.89 -15.29 16.45
CA TRP A 347 -23.57 -16.28 15.43
C TRP A 347 -23.56 -17.70 16.01
N ASN A 348 -24.74 -18.12 16.47
CA ASN A 348 -24.98 -19.42 17.12
C ASN A 348 -25.38 -20.54 16.14
N SER A 349 -25.16 -20.32 14.85
CA SER A 349 -25.23 -21.34 13.81
C SER A 349 -24.23 -21.01 12.71
N ILE A 350 -23.85 -22.03 11.93
CA ILE A 350 -22.95 -21.88 10.78
C ILE A 350 -23.54 -20.89 9.76
N GLU A 351 -24.82 -21.03 9.42
CA GLU A 351 -25.51 -20.14 8.49
C GLU A 351 -25.50 -18.67 8.94
N LYS A 352 -25.79 -18.40 10.23
CA LYS A 352 -25.74 -17.03 10.76
C LYS A 352 -24.34 -16.45 10.75
N SER A 353 -23.32 -17.25 11.05
CA SER A 353 -21.93 -16.78 11.03
C SER A 353 -21.48 -16.41 9.62
N ILE A 354 -21.82 -17.22 8.63
CA ILE A 354 -21.48 -16.96 7.22
C ILE A 354 -22.25 -15.74 6.69
N LYS A 355 -23.56 -15.64 6.94
CA LYS A 355 -24.40 -14.51 6.50
C LYS A 355 -24.04 -13.20 7.22
N GLY A 356 -23.90 -13.24 8.55
CA GLY A 356 -23.55 -12.08 9.35
C GLY A 356 -22.14 -11.58 9.07
N GLY A 357 -21.17 -12.47 8.91
CA GLY A 357 -19.82 -12.08 8.51
C GLY A 357 -19.76 -11.50 7.09
N ALA A 358 -20.57 -12.01 6.15
CA ALA A 358 -20.69 -11.42 4.82
C ALA A 358 -21.24 -9.98 4.88
N LEU A 359 -22.26 -9.71 5.71
CA LEU A 359 -22.74 -8.34 5.93
C LEU A 359 -21.66 -7.42 6.50
N TRP A 360 -20.84 -7.90 7.44
CA TRP A 360 -19.75 -7.12 8.01
C TRP A 360 -18.71 -6.72 6.93
N ILE A 361 -18.37 -7.66 6.05
CA ILE A 361 -17.45 -7.40 4.93
C ILE A 361 -18.09 -6.41 3.94
N ALA A 362 -19.36 -6.62 3.60
CA ALA A 362 -20.09 -5.76 2.67
C ALA A 362 -20.16 -4.31 3.17
N ASP A 363 -20.60 -4.11 4.41
CA ASP A 363 -20.73 -2.78 5.03
C ASP A 363 -19.39 -2.07 5.20
N GLY A 364 -18.33 -2.83 5.52
CA GLY A 364 -17.00 -2.26 5.70
C GLY A 364 -16.38 -1.75 4.40
N TYR A 365 -16.61 -2.42 3.27
CA TYR A 365 -15.84 -2.20 2.04
C TYR A 365 -16.72 -2.03 0.80
N ILE A 366 -17.51 -3.04 0.46
CA ILE A 366 -18.26 -3.09 -0.82
C ILE A 366 -19.30 -1.98 -0.89
N ASN A 367 -20.11 -1.82 0.17
CA ASN A 367 -21.21 -0.86 0.23
C ASN A 367 -20.73 0.61 0.27
N ILE A 368 -19.46 0.85 0.62
CA ILE A 368 -18.84 2.18 0.59
C ILE A 368 -18.07 2.44 -0.72
N GLY A 369 -18.21 1.55 -1.71
CA GLY A 369 -17.62 1.66 -3.04
C GLY A 369 -16.25 1.00 -3.21
N GLN A 370 -15.66 0.40 -2.17
CA GLN A 370 -14.41 -0.37 -2.26
C GLN A 370 -14.68 -1.79 -2.77
N ASP A 371 -15.26 -1.86 -3.96
CA ASP A 371 -15.84 -3.05 -4.57
C ASP A 371 -14.84 -3.90 -5.37
N THR A 372 -13.54 -3.70 -5.17
CA THR A 372 -12.46 -4.53 -5.72
C THR A 372 -11.33 -4.62 -4.70
N LEU A 373 -10.49 -5.65 -4.78
CA LEU A 373 -9.31 -5.76 -3.90
C LEU A 373 -8.39 -4.55 -4.05
N TYR A 374 -8.27 -4.03 -5.28
CA TYR A 374 -7.53 -2.81 -5.55
C TYR A 374 -8.11 -1.60 -4.81
N TYR A 375 -9.44 -1.40 -4.84
CA TYR A 375 -10.09 -0.29 -4.13
C TYR A 375 -10.03 -0.45 -2.60
N GLN A 376 -10.04 -1.67 -2.10
CA GLN A 376 -9.83 -1.94 -0.67
C GLN A 376 -8.40 -1.61 -0.23
N LYS A 377 -7.39 -1.89 -1.06
CA LYS A 377 -5.99 -1.57 -0.74
C LYS A 377 -5.69 -0.07 -0.86
N TYR A 378 -6.05 0.55 -1.98
CA TYR A 378 -5.60 1.91 -2.29
C TYR A 378 -6.60 2.98 -1.90
N ASN A 379 -7.89 2.62 -1.82
CA ASN A 379 -8.99 3.54 -1.50
C ASN A 379 -9.01 4.79 -2.39
N CYS A 380 -8.99 4.59 -3.71
CA CYS A 380 -9.16 5.67 -4.70
C CYS A 380 -10.63 6.10 -4.89
N VAL A 381 -11.58 5.53 -4.13
CA VAL A 381 -13.03 5.74 -4.32
C VAL A 381 -13.60 6.82 -3.40
N THR A 382 -13.14 6.89 -2.15
CA THR A 382 -13.72 7.82 -1.15
C THR A 382 -12.92 9.11 -0.98
N GLY A 383 -11.74 9.22 -1.60
CA GLY A 383 -10.85 10.38 -1.50
C GLY A 383 -10.21 10.61 -0.12
N LYS A 384 -10.48 9.74 0.87
CA LYS A 384 -10.02 9.93 2.26
C LYS A 384 -8.78 9.12 2.64
N TYR A 385 -8.34 8.18 1.79
CA TYR A 385 -7.11 7.38 1.90
C TYR A 385 -6.79 6.70 3.25
N TRP A 386 -7.72 6.67 4.22
CA TRP A 386 -7.55 6.20 5.61
C TRP A 386 -8.26 4.87 5.93
N HIS A 387 -9.05 4.33 5.00
CA HIS A 387 -9.76 3.05 5.13
C HIS A 387 -9.17 2.02 4.17
N GLN A 388 -7.89 1.70 4.37
CA GLN A 388 -7.17 0.71 3.56
C GLN A 388 -7.15 -0.63 4.28
N TYR A 389 -7.47 -1.70 3.56
CA TYR A 389 -7.54 -3.05 4.12
C TYR A 389 -6.18 -3.58 4.60
N ALA A 390 -5.09 -3.16 3.96
CA ALA A 390 -3.75 -3.61 4.28
C ALA A 390 -2.70 -2.51 4.07
N THR A 391 -1.65 -2.54 4.88
CA THR A 391 -0.43 -1.72 4.70
C THR A 391 0.48 -2.30 3.62
N ASN A 392 0.45 -3.62 3.40
CA ASN A 392 1.23 -4.29 2.36
C ASN A 392 0.89 -3.75 0.95
N VAL A 393 1.84 -3.09 0.30
CA VAL A 393 1.68 -2.47 -1.03
C VAL A 393 1.22 -3.47 -2.09
N ARG A 394 1.60 -4.75 -1.97
CA ARG A 394 1.24 -5.78 -2.96
C ARG A 394 -0.04 -6.55 -2.62
N ALA A 395 -0.77 -6.19 -1.56
CA ALA A 395 -1.90 -6.98 -1.06
C ALA A 395 -2.94 -7.30 -2.14
N ALA A 396 -3.42 -6.27 -2.85
CA ALA A 396 -4.42 -6.42 -3.91
C ALA A 396 -3.94 -7.38 -5.02
N PHE A 397 -2.68 -7.25 -5.43
CA PHE A 397 -2.05 -8.12 -6.41
C PHE A 397 -1.93 -9.57 -5.92
N THR A 398 -1.43 -9.80 -4.71
CA THR A 398 -1.26 -11.16 -4.16
C THR A 398 -2.59 -11.84 -3.91
N GLU A 399 -3.56 -11.12 -3.34
CA GLU A 399 -4.90 -11.64 -3.09
C GLU A 399 -5.67 -11.84 -4.39
N GLY A 400 -5.46 -10.98 -5.40
CA GLY A 400 -6.01 -11.14 -6.74
C GLY A 400 -5.57 -12.44 -7.40
N ARG A 401 -4.27 -12.79 -7.34
CA ARG A 401 -3.77 -14.09 -7.83
C ARG A 401 -4.39 -15.29 -7.11
N MET A 402 -4.59 -15.16 -5.80
CA MET A 402 -5.29 -16.18 -5.02
C MET A 402 -6.75 -16.29 -5.45
N MET A 403 -7.39 -15.16 -5.75
CA MET A 403 -8.75 -15.12 -6.28
C MET A 403 -8.84 -15.83 -7.63
N TYR A 404 -7.98 -15.47 -8.59
CA TYR A 404 -7.87 -16.16 -9.89
C TYR A 404 -7.77 -17.69 -9.71
N SER A 405 -6.90 -18.15 -8.80
CA SER A 405 -6.72 -19.59 -8.56
C SER A 405 -8.00 -20.29 -8.09
N ASN A 406 -8.83 -19.59 -7.29
CA ASN A 406 -10.12 -20.12 -6.85
C ASN A 406 -11.19 -20.05 -7.96
N TYR A 407 -11.19 -19.01 -8.79
CA TYR A 407 -12.09 -18.88 -9.94
C TYR A 407 -11.77 -19.90 -11.05
N LEU A 408 -10.48 -20.18 -11.27
CA LEU A 408 -10.01 -21.26 -12.14
C LEU A 408 -10.50 -22.62 -11.60
N LEU A 409 -10.31 -22.87 -10.30
CA LEU A 409 -10.78 -24.10 -9.65
C LEU A 409 -12.31 -24.25 -9.73
N ALA A 410 -13.05 -23.15 -9.62
CA ALA A 410 -14.49 -23.09 -9.78
C ALA A 410 -14.96 -23.34 -11.22
N GLY A 411 -14.08 -23.21 -12.22
CA GLY A 411 -14.44 -23.35 -13.62
C GLY A 411 -15.29 -22.20 -14.16
N ILE A 412 -15.22 -21.01 -13.56
CA ILE A 412 -16.06 -19.85 -13.91
C ILE A 412 -15.37 -18.80 -14.77
N LEU A 413 -14.11 -19.01 -15.17
CA LEU A 413 -13.39 -18.02 -15.97
C LEU A 413 -14.07 -17.70 -17.31
N ASN A 414 -14.87 -18.62 -17.87
CA ASN A 414 -15.61 -18.38 -19.12
C ASN A 414 -17.00 -17.74 -18.91
N GLN A 415 -17.38 -17.45 -17.66
CA GLN A 415 -18.64 -16.76 -17.34
C GLN A 415 -18.48 -15.25 -17.40
N GLU A 416 -19.60 -14.53 -17.26
CA GLU A 416 -19.58 -13.08 -17.15
C GLU A 416 -18.94 -12.65 -15.82
N LEU A 417 -17.71 -12.15 -15.91
CA LEU A 417 -16.96 -11.55 -14.81
C LEU A 417 -16.77 -10.06 -15.10
N THR A 418 -17.13 -9.20 -14.15
CA THR A 418 -16.95 -7.75 -14.29
C THR A 418 -15.71 -7.28 -13.56
N PHE A 419 -14.83 -6.56 -14.25
CA PHE A 419 -13.65 -5.92 -13.69
C PHE A 419 -13.85 -4.41 -13.67
N SER A 420 -13.74 -3.78 -12.50
CA SER A 420 -13.76 -2.32 -12.37
C SER A 420 -12.32 -1.83 -12.26
N ILE A 421 -11.87 -1.14 -13.30
CA ILE A 421 -10.47 -0.76 -13.50
C ILE A 421 -10.33 0.75 -13.24
N PRO A 422 -9.46 1.18 -12.30
CA PRO A 422 -9.24 2.60 -12.04
C PRO A 422 -8.57 3.28 -13.24
N ILE A 423 -8.95 4.52 -13.50
CA ILE A 423 -8.27 5.43 -14.41
C ILE A 423 -7.90 6.69 -13.63
N TYR A 424 -6.61 7.00 -13.59
CA TYR A 424 -6.07 8.22 -12.99
C TYR A 424 -5.83 9.27 -14.06
N LEU A 425 -5.93 10.53 -13.67
CA LEU A 425 -5.50 11.64 -14.53
C LEU A 425 -3.97 11.69 -14.57
N GLU A 426 -3.40 12.17 -15.66
CA GLU A 426 -1.95 12.44 -15.78
C GLU A 426 -1.08 11.22 -15.41
N MET A 427 -1.46 10.03 -15.89
CA MET A 427 -0.67 8.84 -15.62
C MET A 427 0.73 8.98 -16.24
N PRO A 428 1.79 8.50 -15.55
CA PRO A 428 3.10 8.38 -16.19
C PRO A 428 2.96 7.45 -17.39
N GLU A 429 3.83 7.59 -18.38
CA GLU A 429 3.81 6.69 -19.53
C GLU A 429 4.02 5.24 -19.11
N LYS A 430 4.94 5.01 -18.16
CA LYS A 430 5.24 3.68 -17.64
C LYS A 430 5.72 3.72 -16.20
N THR A 431 5.46 2.64 -15.49
CA THR A 431 6.04 2.37 -14.17
C THR A 431 6.73 1.01 -14.19
N VAL A 432 7.88 0.91 -13.53
CA VAL A 432 8.67 -0.33 -13.47
C VAL A 432 9.17 -0.53 -12.05
N LEU A 433 9.32 -1.79 -11.64
CA LEU A 433 9.96 -2.08 -10.36
C LEU A 433 11.43 -1.64 -10.41
N PRO A 434 11.93 -0.95 -9.37
CA PRO A 434 13.34 -0.58 -9.28
C PRO A 434 14.21 -1.83 -9.17
N THR A 435 15.32 -1.83 -9.92
CA THR A 435 16.33 -2.91 -9.93
C THR A 435 17.56 -2.60 -9.09
N GLU A 436 17.74 -1.34 -8.72
CA GLU A 436 18.90 -0.84 -7.99
C GLU A 436 18.45 -0.10 -6.73
N VAL A 437 19.28 -0.17 -5.69
CA VAL A 437 19.04 0.57 -4.44
C VAL A 437 19.45 2.02 -4.66
N VAL A 438 18.50 2.94 -4.48
CA VAL A 438 18.78 4.37 -4.46
C VAL A 438 19.02 4.76 -3.01
N TYR A 439 20.29 4.87 -2.65
CA TYR A 439 20.66 5.49 -1.38
C TYR A 439 20.38 6.99 -1.46
N PRO A 440 19.97 7.64 -0.35
CA PRO A 440 19.94 9.08 -0.34
C PRO A 440 21.37 9.53 -0.67
N GLU A 441 21.51 10.56 -1.50
CA GLU A 441 22.79 11.25 -1.53
C GLU A 441 23.08 11.62 -0.09
N ILE A 442 24.17 11.10 0.45
CA ILE A 442 24.81 11.74 1.58
C ILE A 442 25.16 13.08 0.95
N GLU A 443 24.34 14.11 1.21
CA GLU A 443 24.89 15.45 1.18
C GLU A 443 26.10 15.31 2.11
N ASP A 444 27.29 15.22 1.51
CA ASP A 444 28.45 15.78 2.16
C ASP A 444 27.93 17.15 2.54
N ASP A 445 27.60 17.31 3.82
CA ASP A 445 27.28 18.60 4.39
C ASP A 445 28.64 19.32 4.34
N ILE A 446 29.01 19.77 3.13
CA ILE A 446 30.06 20.73 2.91
C ILE A 446 29.48 21.91 3.67
N PRO A 447 30.06 22.26 4.84
CA PRO A 447 29.49 23.28 5.69
C PRO A 447 29.31 24.51 4.81
N ASN A 448 28.06 24.96 4.72
CA ASN A 448 27.70 26.12 3.95
C ASN A 448 28.58 27.28 4.46
N GLU A 449 29.57 27.72 3.66
CA GLU A 449 30.61 28.70 4.05
C GLU A 449 30.06 30.09 4.41
N GLU A 450 28.74 30.30 4.47
CA GLU A 450 28.12 31.60 4.69
C GLU A 450 27.61 31.89 6.12
N HIS A 451 27.75 30.99 7.10
CA HIS A 451 27.31 31.27 8.48
C HIS A 451 28.27 30.78 9.58
N TYR A 452 29.56 31.07 9.47
CA TYR A 452 30.42 31.07 10.66
C TYR A 452 30.48 32.50 11.22
N THR A 453 29.80 32.73 12.35
CA THR A 453 29.79 34.06 12.98
C THR A 453 30.98 34.29 13.90
N GLY A 454 31.75 33.23 14.20
CA GLY A 454 32.81 33.26 15.21
C GLY A 454 32.29 33.09 16.64
N ASP A 455 30.97 33.00 16.83
CA ASP A 455 30.32 32.79 18.12
C ASP A 455 29.68 31.40 18.16
N LEU A 456 30.35 30.47 18.85
CA LEU A 456 29.92 29.07 18.95
C LEU A 456 28.51 28.92 19.55
N ILE A 457 28.10 29.82 20.45
CA ILE A 457 26.77 29.75 21.07
C ILE A 457 25.70 30.07 20.04
N LEU A 458 25.92 31.12 19.24
CA LEU A 458 25.02 31.50 18.16
C LEU A 458 24.99 30.45 17.05
N ASP A 459 26.16 29.94 16.66
CA ASP A 459 26.30 28.95 15.59
C ASP A 459 25.67 27.58 15.95
N LEU A 460 25.53 27.27 17.25
CA LEU A 460 24.83 26.07 17.74
C LEU A 460 23.33 26.28 18.01
N ASP A 461 22.78 27.47 17.71
CA ASP A 461 21.42 27.90 18.07
C ASP A 461 21.13 27.81 19.58
N LEU A 462 22.16 27.97 20.41
CA LEU A 462 22.02 27.97 21.87
C LEU A 462 21.64 29.36 22.39
N GLN A 463 20.85 29.38 23.45
CA GLN A 463 20.45 30.62 24.10
C GLN A 463 21.24 30.79 25.40
N ASN A 464 21.85 31.96 25.60
CA ASN A 464 22.56 32.30 26.83
C ASN A 464 21.76 33.28 27.68
N ASP A 465 21.29 32.81 28.84
CA ASP A 465 20.75 33.65 29.89
C ASP A 465 21.70 33.67 31.11
N SER A 466 22.49 34.74 31.20
CA SER A 466 23.32 35.04 32.37
C SER A 466 24.26 33.87 32.73
N GLY A 467 24.86 33.22 31.73
CA GLY A 467 25.77 32.07 31.92
C GLY A 467 25.09 30.70 31.90
N HIS A 468 23.78 30.65 31.68
CA HIS A 468 23.02 29.41 31.51
C HIS A 468 22.69 29.20 30.04
N LEU A 469 23.11 28.06 29.49
CA LEU A 469 22.83 27.70 28.09
C LEU A 469 21.64 26.77 28.01
N THR A 470 20.67 27.12 27.16
CA THR A 470 19.52 26.28 26.79
C THR A 470 19.49 26.07 25.27
N GLY A 471 18.60 25.21 24.77
CA GLY A 471 18.54 24.82 23.35
C GLY A 471 19.24 23.50 23.01
N PHE A 472 19.68 22.72 24.00
CA PHE A 472 20.27 21.40 23.77
C PHE A 472 19.20 20.35 23.46
N ASP A 473 19.51 19.44 22.54
CA ASP A 473 18.65 18.31 22.24
C ASP A 473 18.55 17.35 23.43
N ILE A 474 17.32 17.00 23.82
CA ILE A 474 17.05 16.05 24.90
C ILE A 474 17.62 14.68 24.52
N GLY A 475 18.43 14.08 25.42
CA GLY A 475 19.10 12.80 25.18
C GLY A 475 20.33 12.88 24.28
N SER A 476 20.84 14.09 23.99
CA SER A 476 22.10 14.24 23.26
C SER A 476 23.31 13.83 24.10
N SER A 477 24.29 13.22 23.44
CA SER A 477 25.58 12.84 24.04
C SER A 477 26.65 13.91 23.80
N TYR A 478 27.68 13.89 24.64
CA TYR A 478 28.85 14.77 24.48
C TYR A 478 29.52 14.57 23.11
N GLN A 479 29.60 13.34 22.59
CA GLN A 479 30.15 13.05 21.27
C GLN A 479 29.32 13.69 20.17
N GLN A 480 27.98 13.63 20.24
CA GLN A 480 27.12 14.27 19.24
C GLN A 480 27.30 15.79 19.22
N LEU A 481 27.55 16.43 20.37
CA LEU A 481 27.89 17.85 20.40
C LEU A 481 29.27 18.11 19.77
N LEU A 482 30.27 17.27 20.07
CA LEU A 482 31.60 17.37 19.43
C LEU A 482 31.50 17.21 17.91
N ASP A 483 30.71 16.25 17.43
CA ASP A 483 30.49 16.01 16.01
C ASP A 483 29.84 17.24 15.35
N ARG A 484 28.84 17.86 15.99
CA ARG A 484 28.22 19.12 15.53
C ARG A 484 29.25 20.25 15.41
N ILE A 485 30.18 20.36 16.36
CA ILE A 485 31.21 21.42 16.38
C ILE A 485 32.31 21.13 15.33
N GLU A 486 32.69 19.86 15.15
CA GLU A 486 33.67 19.43 14.15
C GLU A 486 33.18 19.74 12.73
N ILE A 487 31.88 19.49 12.46
CA ILE A 487 31.25 19.85 11.19
C ILE A 487 31.36 21.36 10.92
N MET A 488 31.21 22.20 11.94
CA MET A 488 31.27 23.66 11.79
C MET A 488 32.67 24.22 11.55
N ASN A 489 33.75 23.42 11.64
CA ASN A 489 35.15 23.85 11.43
C ASN A 489 35.56 25.10 12.26
N THR A 490 34.96 25.26 13.44
CA THR A 490 35.09 26.48 14.25
C THR A 490 36.50 26.71 14.82
N GLY A 491 37.36 25.68 14.83
CA GLY A 491 38.67 25.72 15.52
C GLY A 491 38.57 25.79 17.06
N VAL A 492 37.35 25.86 17.60
CA VAL A 492 37.05 25.94 19.03
C VAL A 492 37.06 24.54 19.64
N ASN A 493 37.70 24.40 20.79
CA ASN A 493 37.64 23.16 21.57
C ASN A 493 36.63 23.32 22.71
N ILE A 494 35.92 22.25 23.06
CA ILE A 494 35.02 22.26 24.21
C ILE A 494 35.36 21.14 25.20
N LYS A 495 34.95 21.34 26.46
CA LYS A 495 34.92 20.31 27.49
C LYS A 495 33.60 20.36 28.24
N ILE A 496 32.99 19.19 28.49
CA ILE A 496 31.83 19.09 29.38
C ILE A 496 32.25 18.42 30.68
N LYS A 497 31.93 19.06 31.80
CA LYS A 497 32.17 18.53 33.15
C LYS A 497 30.88 18.32 33.92
N LYS A 498 30.89 17.32 34.82
CA LYS A 498 29.90 17.18 35.90
C LYS A 498 30.62 17.42 37.22
N GLY A 499 30.40 18.59 37.83
CA GLY A 499 31.26 19.06 38.92
C GLY A 499 32.69 19.30 38.41
N ASP A 500 33.68 18.72 39.09
CA ASP A 500 35.10 18.85 38.71
C ASP A 500 35.58 17.82 37.66
N GLU A 501 34.77 16.79 37.37
CA GLU A 501 35.14 15.68 36.48
C GLU A 501 34.66 15.90 35.04
N GLU A 502 35.55 15.69 34.07
CA GLU A 502 35.20 15.70 32.64
C GLU A 502 34.39 14.45 32.26
N LYS A 503 33.30 14.66 31.53
CA LYS A 503 32.42 13.57 31.10
C LYS A 503 33.05 12.78 29.97
N ALA A 504 32.79 11.47 29.96
CA ALA A 504 33.17 10.64 28.82
C ALA A 504 32.36 11.06 27.58
N LYS A 505 32.98 11.02 26.39
CA LYS A 505 32.34 11.45 25.14
C LYS A 505 31.01 10.74 24.85
N GLY A 506 30.88 9.46 25.21
CA GLY A 506 29.62 8.72 25.04
C GLY A 506 28.53 9.02 26.09
N SER A 507 28.78 9.88 27.08
CA SER A 507 27.80 10.21 28.12
C SER A 507 26.80 11.26 27.65
N LEU A 508 25.55 11.14 28.12
CA LEU A 508 24.50 12.14 27.88
C LEU A 508 24.86 13.47 28.53
N ILE A 509 24.51 14.57 27.87
CA ILE A 509 24.56 15.92 28.40
C ILE A 509 23.30 16.15 29.21
N GLY A 510 23.42 16.68 30.43
CA GLY A 510 22.29 16.90 31.33
C GLY A 510 22.33 18.25 32.02
N THR A 511 21.19 18.63 32.60
CA THR A 511 21.07 19.84 33.42
C THR A 511 22.10 19.86 34.55
N GLY A 512 22.78 20.99 34.70
CA GLY A 512 23.82 21.21 35.71
C GLY A 512 25.22 20.76 35.29
N ASP A 513 25.37 20.15 34.11
CA ASP A 513 26.69 19.99 33.50
C ASP A 513 27.29 21.37 33.16
N THR A 514 28.62 21.46 33.14
CA THR A 514 29.37 22.67 32.82
C THR A 514 30.01 22.53 31.44
N LEU A 515 29.63 23.39 30.50
CA LEU A 515 30.28 23.54 29.20
C LEU A 515 31.41 24.57 29.32
N ILE A 516 32.62 24.16 28.96
CA ILE A 516 33.78 25.02 28.85
C ILE A 516 34.12 25.14 27.37
N ILE A 517 34.04 26.35 26.84
CA ILE A 517 34.42 26.70 25.48
C ILE A 517 35.85 27.27 25.54
N ILE A 518 36.74 26.72 24.72
CA ILE A 518 38.16 27.05 24.66
C ILE A 518 38.48 27.55 23.25
N ASP A 519 38.66 28.86 23.14
CA ASP A 519 39.00 29.56 21.91
C ASP A 519 40.34 30.31 22.05
N ASP A 520 40.69 31.13 21.06
CA ASP A 520 41.91 31.94 21.06
C ASP A 520 41.88 33.07 22.12
N GLU A 521 40.70 33.45 22.63
CA GLU A 521 40.51 34.50 23.64
C GLU A 521 40.56 33.95 25.08
N GLY A 522 40.31 32.65 25.27
CA GLY A 522 40.50 31.94 26.54
C GLY A 522 39.46 30.86 26.82
N GLU A 523 39.25 30.55 28.10
CA GLU A 523 38.21 29.60 28.54
C GLU A 523 36.96 30.36 29.01
N SER A 524 35.84 30.15 28.32
CA SER A 524 34.50 30.62 28.72
C SER A 524 33.71 29.47 29.33
N THR A 525 33.06 29.69 30.47
CA THR A 525 32.36 28.64 31.23
C THR A 525 30.87 28.93 31.34
N TYR A 526 30.06 27.92 31.05
CA TYR A 526 28.60 28.00 31.05
C TYR A 526 27.96 26.79 31.75
N THR A 527 26.80 26.99 32.36
CA THR A 527 26.00 25.92 32.94
C THR A 527 24.92 25.48 31.94
N ILE A 528 24.85 24.19 31.67
CA ILE A 528 23.85 23.62 30.76
C ILE A 528 22.53 23.44 31.49
N ILE A 529 21.44 23.88 30.86
CA ILE A 529 20.07 23.69 31.31
C ILE A 529 19.28 23.02 30.18
N ILE A 530 18.82 21.79 30.42
CA ILE A 530 17.88 21.09 29.55
C ILE A 530 16.49 21.24 30.17
N LYS A 531 15.58 21.93 29.46
CA LYS A 531 14.23 22.19 29.94
C LYS A 531 13.50 20.87 30.15
N GLY A 532 13.02 20.64 31.37
CA GLY A 532 12.34 19.42 31.80
C GLY A 532 13.23 18.30 32.34
N ASP A 533 14.56 18.36 32.18
CA ASP A 533 15.52 17.48 32.86
C ASP A 533 15.90 18.12 34.19
N ILE A 534 15.15 17.79 35.24
CA ILE A 534 15.27 18.40 36.56
C ILE A 534 16.30 17.64 37.39
N ASN A 535 16.45 16.33 37.18
CA ASN A 535 17.41 15.52 37.92
C ASN A 535 18.84 15.58 37.33
N GLY A 536 19.01 16.16 36.13
CA GLY A 536 20.31 16.34 35.47
C GLY A 536 20.87 15.05 34.87
N ASP A 537 20.02 14.15 34.39
CA ASP A 537 20.40 12.90 33.75
C ASP A 537 20.44 12.94 32.21
N GLY A 538 19.99 14.06 31.62
CA GLY A 538 20.01 14.32 30.18
C GLY A 538 18.77 13.83 29.44
N ILE A 539 17.80 13.22 30.11
CA ILE A 539 16.51 12.83 29.55
C ILE A 539 15.37 13.39 30.39
N ILE A 540 14.16 13.48 29.81
CA ILE A 540 12.96 13.83 30.58
C ILE A 540 12.23 12.53 30.94
N GLY A 541 12.32 12.15 32.22
CA GLY A 541 11.83 10.89 32.73
C GLY A 541 10.79 11.02 33.86
N THR A 542 10.46 9.87 34.45
CA THR A 542 9.56 9.82 35.61
C THR A 542 10.16 10.45 36.87
N ALA A 543 11.50 10.51 36.94
CA ALA A 543 12.22 11.16 38.04
C ALA A 543 11.99 12.66 38.04
N ASP A 544 12.07 13.32 36.88
CA ASP A 544 11.84 14.77 36.72
C ASP A 544 10.40 15.12 37.04
N TYR A 545 9.47 14.34 36.51
CA TYR A 545 8.05 14.49 36.83
C TYR A 545 7.79 14.37 38.35
N LEU A 546 8.48 13.46 39.04
CA LEU A 546 8.37 13.30 40.48
C LEU A 546 9.00 14.48 41.23
N LEU A 547 10.17 14.96 40.83
CA LEU A 547 10.84 16.11 41.45
C LEU A 547 10.00 17.39 41.29
N TYR A 548 9.44 17.62 40.11
CA TYR A 548 8.50 18.72 39.86
C TYR A 548 7.30 18.65 40.81
N ARG A 549 6.67 17.47 40.91
CA ARG A 549 5.52 17.26 41.82
C ARG A 549 5.88 17.50 43.28
N ARG A 550 7.02 16.98 43.73
CA ARG A 550 7.44 17.10 45.13
C ARG A 550 7.73 18.54 45.51
N SER A 551 8.23 19.32 44.56
CA SER A 551 8.49 20.75 44.72
C SER A 551 7.20 21.57 44.77
N LEU A 552 6.22 21.25 43.91
CA LEU A 552 4.86 21.81 44.00
C LEU A 552 4.17 21.52 45.34
N LEU A 553 4.58 20.47 46.04
CA LEU A 553 4.03 20.06 47.34
C LEU A 553 4.89 20.53 48.53
N ASP A 554 5.92 21.36 48.30
CA ASP A 554 6.89 21.81 49.31
C ASP A 554 7.60 20.67 50.06
N THR A 555 7.68 19.48 49.43
CA THR A 555 8.33 18.26 49.99
C THR A 555 9.73 18.00 49.41
N TYR A 556 10.14 18.85 48.47
CA TYR A 556 11.47 18.93 47.91
C TYR A 556 11.74 20.41 47.64
N LYS A 557 12.93 20.89 47.99
CA LYS A 557 13.35 22.25 47.70
C LYS A 557 14.34 22.19 46.56
N MET A 558 13.93 22.66 45.38
CA MET A 558 14.82 22.75 44.22
C MET A 558 15.95 23.74 44.50
N ASN A 559 17.11 23.47 43.91
CA ASN A 559 18.17 24.46 43.76
C ASN A 559 17.93 25.32 42.50
N ASN A 560 18.68 26.41 42.36
CA ASN A 560 18.47 27.37 41.27
C ASN A 560 18.59 26.76 39.85
N ILE A 561 19.42 25.72 39.67
CA ILE A 561 19.61 25.04 38.38
C ILE A 561 18.38 24.18 38.07
N GLU A 562 17.90 23.44 39.07
CA GLU A 562 16.68 22.63 38.96
C GLU A 562 15.44 23.50 38.71
N GLU A 563 15.34 24.66 39.36
CA GLU A 563 14.27 25.64 39.12
C GLU A 563 14.29 26.12 37.66
N LYS A 564 15.47 26.45 37.11
CA LYS A 564 15.62 26.85 35.70
C LYS A 564 15.25 25.74 34.72
N ALA A 565 15.55 24.48 35.02
CA ALA A 565 15.11 23.36 34.19
C ALA A 565 13.59 23.12 34.30
N ALA A 566 12.98 23.46 35.43
CA ALA A 566 11.54 23.38 35.64
C ALA A 566 10.74 24.52 34.96
N GLU A 567 11.39 25.59 34.52
CA GLU A 567 10.77 26.65 33.72
C GLU A 567 10.53 26.19 32.28
N ILE A 568 9.36 25.61 32.01
CA ILE A 568 9.04 24.94 30.74
C ILE A 568 7.86 25.59 30.03
N ASN A 569 7.93 25.67 28.69
CA ASN A 569 6.85 26.16 27.81
C ASN A 569 6.27 27.52 28.25
N GLY A 570 7.15 28.45 28.65
CA GLY A 570 6.78 29.81 29.06
C GLY A 570 6.37 29.97 30.54
N GLU A 571 6.27 28.88 31.30
CA GLU A 571 6.03 28.93 32.74
C GLU A 571 7.31 29.30 33.49
N LYS A 572 7.36 30.50 34.07
CA LYS A 572 8.55 31.01 34.82
C LYS A 572 8.57 30.60 36.29
N GLU A 573 7.47 30.06 36.80
CA GLU A 573 7.35 29.60 38.18
C GLU A 573 6.75 28.19 38.18
N LEU A 574 7.01 27.43 39.24
CA LEU A 574 6.44 26.10 39.41
C LEU A 574 4.90 26.18 39.43
N SER A 575 4.27 25.50 38.47
CA SER A 575 2.83 25.54 38.31
C SER A 575 2.24 24.16 37.99
N THR A 576 0.95 24.00 38.25
CA THR A 576 0.22 22.79 37.84
C THR A 576 0.16 22.64 36.31
N VAL A 577 0.34 23.75 35.57
CA VAL A 577 0.42 23.77 34.11
C VAL A 577 1.77 23.21 33.64
N GLY A 578 2.88 23.66 34.23
CA GLY A 578 4.20 23.07 33.99
C GLY A 578 4.22 21.57 34.26
N TYR A 579 3.67 21.15 35.41
CA TYR A 579 3.53 19.73 35.73
C TYR A 579 2.72 18.94 34.67
N LEU A 580 1.69 19.55 34.09
CA LEU A 580 0.91 18.94 33.01
C LEU A 580 1.72 18.82 31.70
N TYR A 581 2.59 19.78 31.37
CA TYR A 581 3.47 19.69 30.20
C TYR A 581 4.42 18.50 30.29
N LEU A 582 5.07 18.29 31.45
CA LEU A 582 5.90 17.10 31.67
C LEU A 582 5.09 15.81 31.50
N ARG A 583 3.86 15.77 32.04
CA ARG A 583 2.98 14.60 31.86
C ARG A 583 2.66 14.33 30.39
N LYS A 584 2.35 15.37 29.62
CA LYS A 584 2.02 15.24 28.19
C LYS A 584 3.22 14.77 27.38
N TYR A 585 4.41 15.29 27.68
CA TYR A 585 5.67 14.84 27.09
C TYR A 585 5.90 13.34 27.33
N LEU A 586 5.78 12.89 28.58
CA LEU A 586 5.94 11.46 28.92
C LEU A 586 4.88 10.55 28.28
N LEU A 587 3.69 11.09 27.94
CA LEU A 587 2.63 10.36 27.25
C LEU A 587 2.72 10.49 25.72
N GLN A 588 3.72 11.17 25.17
CA GLN A 588 3.87 11.46 23.74
C GLN A 588 2.66 12.21 23.15
N THR A 589 2.05 13.09 23.94
CA THR A 589 0.87 13.90 23.58
C THR A 589 1.14 15.41 23.63
N GLY A 590 2.40 15.80 23.83
CA GLY A 590 2.87 17.19 23.83
C GLY A 590 4.40 17.25 23.89
N ASN A 591 4.98 18.43 23.68
CA ASN A 591 6.43 18.66 23.62
C ASN A 591 6.91 19.61 24.74
N ILE A 592 8.22 19.60 25.02
CA ILE A 592 8.91 20.59 25.85
C ILE A 592 9.82 21.41 24.95
N GLU A 593 9.61 22.72 24.93
CA GLU A 593 10.45 23.68 24.21
C GLU A 593 11.76 23.90 25.00
N GLN A 594 12.90 23.87 24.29
CA GLN A 594 14.25 24.02 24.85
C GLN A 594 14.74 25.45 24.83
#